data_AF-A0A8B7E1W0-F1
#
_entry.id   AF-A0A8B7E1W0-F1
#
_cell.length_a   1.000
_cell.length_b   1.000
_cell.length_c   1.000
_cell.angle_alpha   90.00
_cell.angle_beta   90.00
_cell.angle_gamma   90.00
#
_symmetry.space_group_name_H-M   'P 1'
#
loop_
_entity.id
_entity.type
_entity.pdbx_description
1 polymer ?
#
loop_
_entity_poly.entity_id
_entity_poly.type
_entity_poly.pdbx_seq_one_letter_code
_entity_poly.pdbx_strand_id
1 'polypeptide(L)'
;MLFEYQPTTSAVTQTSQLITTSNHIATCSSFFSQQITVSSLSNSDSSQESLSRLRADQVSPRKKIMRKRLTILENEIAIKKRKHKEDLIGLREKAKARPYRLKYLNQVIARKVNIQQVTQNTKNEKCYSADIRTLIYDMLVCQVPTHSVPSLLHKIGEHTGYQFSQIPHRTTVEQMMRELGVLSDLQTAEIAFTTKGLTLGFDATTQEGVHVNAVHLTTESVCMVVAIDQLPGGTAYDYQSHITKSVDNLAKLYSDFYKLKYTDVRNTIIGNITNTMSDRVATNHATVSKLNLVWQKSLNELNCHLHPLDTMASSCKSSLKALETSKGKLFGRDCIAANIVVQLNKLRYKDAKGDPKGFVTFLDQHELPRGLLPRYRGNRLHILFHTCGILIHHYAILKIFLCSGLALCGGLRNSLFQDFTSEIGIRELCVLALIGKLLSGPWMTKFYIAPGTGLDIRIWHSDVVFDSIISFCPVTNEMSKALGDCLNAVISVIDRQYKRQFEMSSNDLLKDQTKSARLHNIDSEELMGMFSAAKHKAPNATLCFLSSKLRACKNKTTALLCKKPTDIQNKYLPHVVR
;
A
#
# COMPACT_ATOMS: atom_id res chain seq x y z
N MET A 1 -51.87 -1.53 -0.52
CA MET A 1 -52.13 -0.44 0.44
C MET A 1 -51.32 0.75 -0.01
N LEU A 2 -51.96 1.89 -0.24
CA LEU A 2 -51.28 3.15 -0.58
C LEU A 2 -50.77 3.81 0.70
N PHE A 3 -49.71 4.62 0.59
CA PHE A 3 -49.72 6.00 1.10
C PHE A 3 -48.63 6.81 0.41
N GLU A 4 -49.04 7.75 -0.43
CA GLU A 4 -48.21 8.86 -0.89
C GLU A 4 -48.20 9.95 0.20
N TYR A 5 -47.15 10.78 0.28
CA TYR A 5 -47.34 12.18 0.70
C TYR A 5 -46.21 13.12 0.23
N GLN A 6 -46.60 14.13 -0.53
CA GLN A 6 -45.89 15.37 -0.84
C GLN A 6 -46.95 16.41 -1.26
N PRO A 7 -46.63 17.71 -1.30
CA PRO A 7 -45.88 18.50 -0.33
C PRO A 7 -46.71 19.74 0.09
N THR A 8 -46.19 20.60 0.96
CA THR A 8 -46.79 21.94 1.21
C THR A 8 -45.74 23.04 1.19
N THR A 9 -45.91 23.98 0.26
CA THR A 9 -45.19 25.25 0.20
C THR A 9 -46.02 26.37 0.84
N SER A 10 -45.34 27.34 1.46
CA SER A 10 -45.93 28.66 1.75
C SER A 10 -44.81 29.69 1.84
N ALA A 11 -44.85 30.72 0.98
CA ALA A 11 -43.92 31.84 1.03
C ALA A 11 -44.64 33.09 1.55
N VAL A 12 -43.92 33.93 2.30
CA VAL A 12 -44.31 35.31 2.63
C VAL A 12 -43.09 36.21 2.35
N THR A 13 -43.36 37.48 2.04
CA THR A 13 -42.50 38.35 1.24
C THR A 13 -42.02 39.57 2.05
N GLN A 14 -41.17 40.41 1.44
CA GLN A 14 -40.77 41.77 1.89
C GLN A 14 -39.76 41.83 3.06
N THR A 15 -38.83 42.79 3.15
CA THR A 15 -38.49 43.90 2.21
C THR A 15 -36.98 44.21 2.25
N SER A 16 -36.49 44.91 1.23
CA SER A 16 -35.11 45.40 1.10
C SER A 16 -34.87 46.75 1.76
N GLN A 17 -33.63 47.00 2.21
CA GLN A 17 -33.06 48.35 2.31
C GLN A 17 -31.53 48.30 2.04
N LEU A 18 -31.01 49.31 1.34
CA LEU A 18 -29.58 49.54 1.10
C LEU A 18 -29.06 50.66 2.02
N ILE A 19 -27.74 50.68 2.26
CA ILE A 19 -26.84 51.85 2.52
C ILE A 19 -25.49 51.24 3.00
N THR A 20 -24.37 51.27 2.25
CA THR A 20 -23.33 52.35 2.14
C THR A 20 -22.80 52.85 3.50
N THR A 21 -21.49 53.04 3.76
CA THR A 21 -20.28 53.07 2.91
C THR A 21 -18.98 52.94 3.74
N SER A 22 -17.92 52.43 3.10
CA SER A 22 -16.53 52.96 3.05
C SER A 22 -15.83 53.63 4.26
N ASN A 23 -14.62 53.13 4.58
CA ASN A 23 -13.45 53.79 5.24
C ASN A 23 -13.64 54.30 6.71
N HIS A 24 -12.63 54.35 7.59
CA HIS A 24 -11.22 54.75 7.41
C HIS A 24 -10.20 54.00 8.32
N ILE A 25 -8.91 54.32 8.16
CA ILE A 25 -7.75 53.70 8.84
C ILE A 25 -7.21 54.58 9.98
N ALA A 26 -6.98 53.95 11.16
CA ALA A 26 -6.06 54.29 12.27
C ALA A 26 -6.09 55.68 12.93
N THR A 27 -5.89 55.73 14.25
CA THR A 27 -4.75 56.43 14.92
C THR A 27 -4.76 56.24 16.46
N CYS A 28 -3.71 56.76 17.11
CA CYS A 28 -3.60 57.14 18.53
C CYS A 28 -3.75 56.08 19.64
N SER A 29 -2.58 55.67 20.13
CA SER A 29 -2.32 55.35 21.53
C SER A 29 -2.35 56.59 22.45
N SER A 30 -2.46 56.33 23.76
CA SER A 30 -2.04 57.16 24.93
C SER A 30 -3.02 58.21 25.54
N PHE A 31 -2.80 58.46 26.85
CA PHE A 31 -3.46 59.40 27.79
C PHE A 31 -4.94 59.09 28.16
N PHE A 32 -5.48 59.41 29.35
CA PHE A 32 -4.98 60.08 30.59
C PHE A 32 -4.92 59.04 31.76
N SER A 33 -3.91 58.99 32.66
CA SER A 33 -3.64 59.84 33.87
C SER A 33 -4.58 59.55 35.07
N GLN A 34 -4.29 59.81 36.36
CA GLN A 34 -3.11 60.22 37.16
C GLN A 34 -3.41 59.89 38.67
N GLN A 35 -2.56 60.08 39.70
CA GLN A 35 -1.17 60.57 39.82
C GLN A 35 -0.35 59.55 40.67
N ILE A 36 0.38 59.76 41.80
CA ILE A 36 0.79 60.87 42.69
C ILE A 36 2.30 60.65 43.03
N THR A 37 3.07 61.70 43.35
CA THR A 37 4.50 61.70 43.73
C THR A 37 4.74 61.46 45.25
N VAL A 38 5.95 61.17 45.76
CA VAL A 38 7.05 62.12 46.11
C VAL A 38 8.35 61.35 46.48
N SER A 39 9.47 62.09 46.51
CA SER A 39 10.88 61.73 46.82
C SER A 39 11.14 61.31 48.30
N SER A 40 12.32 60.91 48.82
CA SER A 40 13.73 60.73 48.36
C SER A 40 14.59 60.11 49.49
N LEU A 41 15.77 59.52 49.16
CA LEU A 41 16.94 59.31 50.06
C LEU A 41 16.72 58.33 51.26
N SER A 42 17.71 57.75 51.96
CA SER A 42 19.19 57.68 51.85
C SER A 42 19.72 56.37 52.50
N ASN A 43 21.03 56.10 52.42
CA ASN A 43 21.71 55.00 53.12
C ASN A 43 21.57 55.06 54.65
N SER A 44 21.56 53.90 55.31
CA SER A 44 22.48 53.56 56.42
C SER A 44 22.40 52.06 56.76
N ASP A 45 23.37 51.57 57.51
CA ASP A 45 23.61 50.13 57.78
C ASP A 45 23.53 49.83 59.30
N SER A 46 23.50 48.54 59.63
CA SER A 46 23.86 47.92 60.92
C SER A 46 22.92 47.97 62.15
N SER A 47 22.87 46.79 62.78
CA SER A 47 22.85 46.52 64.24
C SER A 47 21.53 46.37 65.03
N GLN A 48 21.49 45.24 65.75
CA GLN A 48 20.82 44.91 67.04
C GLN A 48 19.30 45.12 67.18
N GLU A 49 18.48 44.10 67.49
CA GLU A 49 18.46 43.07 68.56
C GLU A 49 17.69 43.47 69.84
N SER A 50 17.11 42.44 70.48
CA SER A 50 16.42 42.40 71.78
C SER A 50 14.94 42.85 71.83
N LEU A 51 14.21 42.34 72.85
CA LEU A 51 12.74 42.40 73.05
C LEU A 51 11.88 41.77 71.91
N SER A 52 11.96 40.47 71.58
CA SER A 52 12.01 39.24 72.39
C SER A 52 10.69 38.82 73.09
N ARG A 53 10.34 37.54 72.89
CA ARG A 53 9.58 36.64 73.78
C ARG A 53 8.09 36.93 74.04
N LEU A 54 7.22 36.28 73.25
CA LEU A 54 6.04 35.56 73.77
C LEU A 54 5.65 34.38 72.86
N ARG A 55 5.79 33.15 73.38
CA ARG A 55 5.24 31.85 72.87
C ARG A 55 5.53 31.50 71.39
N ALA A 56 6.74 31.01 71.11
CA ALA A 56 7.05 30.32 69.85
C ALA A 56 6.40 28.91 69.74
N ASP A 57 6.27 28.21 70.87
CA ASP A 57 5.76 26.84 70.93
C ASP A 57 4.28 26.77 71.31
N GLN A 58 3.42 26.68 70.28
CA GLN A 58 2.17 25.88 70.22
C GLN A 58 1.62 25.84 68.77
N VAL A 59 2.51 25.72 67.77
CA VAL A 59 2.07 25.52 66.37
C VAL A 59 1.63 24.07 66.20
N SER A 60 0.31 23.84 66.24
CA SER A 60 -0.28 22.49 66.15
C SER A 60 0.21 21.70 64.92
N PRO A 61 0.24 20.35 64.97
CA PRO A 61 0.70 19.53 63.85
C PRO A 61 0.04 19.89 62.52
N ARG A 62 -1.27 20.19 62.56
CA ARG A 62 -2.06 20.65 61.40
C ARG A 62 -1.52 21.97 60.81
N LYS A 63 -1.13 22.95 61.64
CA LYS A 63 -0.48 24.20 61.18
C LYS A 63 0.96 23.98 60.69
N LYS A 64 1.76 23.08 61.31
CA LYS A 64 3.11 22.73 60.79
C LYS A 64 3.03 22.05 59.41
N ILE A 65 2.08 21.12 59.22
CA ILE A 65 1.79 20.50 57.91
C ILE A 65 1.31 21.54 56.90
N MET A 66 0.40 22.45 57.30
CA MET A 66 -0.12 23.48 56.41
C MET A 66 0.96 24.46 55.95
N ARG A 67 1.90 24.87 56.83
CA ARG A 67 3.08 25.66 56.44
C ARG A 67 3.96 24.91 55.44
N LYS A 68 4.31 23.63 55.68
CA LYS A 68 5.06 22.82 54.70
C LYS A 68 4.35 22.74 53.34
N ARG A 69 3.02 22.56 53.31
CA ARG A 69 2.23 22.57 52.06
C ARG A 69 2.26 23.92 51.37
N LEU A 70 2.22 25.03 52.12
CA LEU A 70 2.33 26.38 51.56
C LEU A 70 3.68 26.58 50.88
N THR A 71 4.79 26.23 51.54
CA THR A 71 6.15 26.35 50.97
C THR A 71 6.36 25.45 49.75
N ILE A 72 5.71 24.28 49.69
CA ILE A 72 5.69 23.43 48.48
C ILE A 72 4.93 24.13 47.34
N LEU A 73 3.74 24.68 47.61
CA LEU A 73 2.95 25.43 46.62
C LEU A 73 3.66 26.70 46.13
N GLU A 74 4.33 27.44 47.02
CA GLU A 74 5.13 28.62 46.68
C GLU A 74 6.30 28.25 45.76
N ASN A 75 7.00 27.15 46.05
CA ASN A 75 8.05 26.61 45.17
C ASN A 75 7.49 26.11 43.84
N GLU A 76 6.36 25.41 43.81
CA GLU A 76 5.69 25.02 42.55
C GLU A 76 5.30 26.23 41.71
N ILE A 77 4.77 27.30 42.33
CA ILE A 77 4.40 28.54 41.65
C ILE A 77 5.67 29.25 41.12
N ALA A 78 6.77 29.25 41.88
CA ALA A 78 8.05 29.80 41.42
C ALA A 78 8.63 29.00 40.24
N ILE A 79 8.58 27.67 40.28
CA ILE A 79 9.00 26.78 39.18
C ILE A 79 8.11 26.99 37.95
N LYS A 80 6.78 27.04 38.11
CA LYS A 80 5.83 27.33 37.02
C LYS A 80 6.07 28.73 36.42
N LYS A 81 6.38 29.75 37.23
CA LYS A 81 6.75 31.09 36.76
C LYS A 81 8.10 31.12 36.01
N ARG A 82 9.13 30.38 36.46
CA ARG A 82 10.39 30.22 35.70
C ARG A 82 10.14 29.56 34.35
N LYS A 83 9.50 28.38 34.36
CA LYS A 83 9.16 27.66 33.13
C LYS A 83 8.34 28.51 32.16
N HIS A 84 7.34 29.24 32.63
CA HIS A 84 6.53 30.11 31.76
C HIS A 84 7.34 31.31 31.21
N LYS A 85 8.33 31.82 31.95
CA LYS A 85 9.28 32.83 31.47
C LYS A 85 10.23 32.25 30.41
N GLU A 86 10.70 31.02 30.60
CA GLU A 86 11.52 30.28 29.62
C GLU A 86 10.72 29.95 28.35
N ASP A 87 9.47 29.49 28.49
CA ASP A 87 8.53 29.28 27.38
C ASP A 87 8.26 30.59 26.61
N LEU A 88 8.11 31.72 27.31
CA LEU A 88 7.96 33.06 26.70
C LEU A 88 9.23 33.55 26.00
N ILE A 89 10.42 33.24 26.53
CA ILE A 89 11.70 33.51 25.85
C ILE A 89 11.80 32.64 24.60
N GLY A 90 11.56 31.32 24.70
CA GLY A 90 11.55 30.40 23.57
C GLY A 90 10.47 30.75 22.52
N LEU A 91 9.33 31.32 22.91
CA LEU A 91 8.33 31.86 22.00
C LEU A 91 8.78 33.17 21.34
N ARG A 92 9.43 34.08 22.08
CA ARG A 92 10.05 35.29 21.51
C ARG A 92 11.18 34.95 20.56
N GLU A 93 11.98 33.92 20.82
CA GLU A 93 13.02 33.45 19.91
C GLU A 93 12.43 32.72 18.70
N LYS A 94 11.42 31.86 18.89
CA LYS A 94 10.65 31.29 17.76
C LYS A 94 9.89 32.35 16.95
N ALA A 95 9.66 33.55 17.49
CA ALA A 95 9.17 34.71 16.75
C ALA A 95 10.31 35.45 16.03
N LYS A 96 11.44 35.73 16.70
CA LYS A 96 12.68 36.25 16.09
C LYS A 96 13.29 35.33 15.04
N ALA A 97 12.93 34.04 15.03
CA ALA A 97 13.31 33.03 14.04
C ALA A 97 12.27 32.86 12.90
N ARG A 98 11.20 33.67 12.87
CA ARG A 98 10.30 33.81 11.71
C ARG A 98 10.71 34.79 10.59
N PRO A 99 11.95 35.33 10.46
CA PRO A 99 12.36 36.06 9.26
C PRO A 99 12.15 35.21 8.01
N TYR A 100 12.33 33.89 8.05
CA TYR A 100 12.00 33.04 6.90
C TYR A 100 10.52 33.08 6.52
N ARG A 101 9.58 33.08 7.48
CA ARG A 101 8.14 33.13 7.15
C ARG A 101 7.71 34.51 6.68
N LEU A 102 8.29 35.59 7.25
CA LEU A 102 8.00 36.96 6.83
C LEU A 102 8.70 37.32 5.50
N LYS A 103 9.93 36.83 5.27
CA LYS A 103 10.68 36.97 4.00
C LYS A 103 10.05 36.13 2.90
N TYR A 104 9.57 34.92 3.19
CA TYR A 104 8.74 34.14 2.26
C TYR A 104 7.42 34.86 1.95
N LEU A 105 6.73 35.40 2.96
CA LEU A 105 5.50 36.17 2.73
C LEU A 105 5.77 37.43 1.90
N ASN A 106 6.83 38.18 2.19
CA ASN A 106 7.24 39.36 1.43
C ASN A 106 7.75 39.00 0.02
N GLN A 107 8.38 37.83 -0.18
CA GLN A 107 8.72 37.31 -1.51
C GLN A 107 7.48 36.86 -2.29
N VAL A 108 6.47 36.29 -1.63
CA VAL A 108 5.17 35.96 -2.24
C VAL A 108 4.38 37.23 -2.56
N ILE A 109 4.42 38.25 -1.72
CA ILE A 109 3.83 39.58 -1.97
C ILE A 109 4.56 40.26 -3.13
N ALA A 110 5.90 40.33 -3.13
CA ALA A 110 6.67 40.91 -4.23
C ALA A 110 6.48 40.16 -5.56
N ARG A 111 6.30 38.83 -5.52
CA ARG A 111 5.87 38.04 -6.68
C ARG A 111 4.44 38.43 -7.11
N LYS A 112 3.46 38.47 -6.19
CA LYS A 112 2.08 38.88 -6.51
C LYS A 112 1.96 40.32 -7.03
N VAL A 113 2.86 41.23 -6.65
CA VAL A 113 2.90 42.62 -7.15
C VAL A 113 3.43 42.71 -8.59
N ASN A 114 4.33 41.82 -9.01
CA ASN A 114 4.86 41.75 -10.38
C ASN A 114 4.17 40.71 -11.27
N ILE A 115 3.17 39.99 -10.75
CA ILE A 115 2.29 39.13 -11.57
C ILE A 115 1.20 40.01 -12.17
N GLN A 116 1.35 40.35 -13.45
CA GLN A 116 0.19 40.58 -14.29
C GLN A 116 -0.58 39.26 -14.40
N GLN A 117 -1.84 39.22 -13.97
CA GLN A 117 -2.65 38.01 -14.02
C GLN A 117 -3.03 37.69 -15.47
N VAL A 118 -2.19 36.91 -16.15
CA VAL A 118 -2.49 36.39 -17.47
C VAL A 118 -3.67 35.43 -17.34
N THR A 119 -4.81 35.82 -17.90
CA THR A 119 -5.99 34.94 -17.96
C THR A 119 -5.72 33.84 -18.98
N GLN A 120 -5.36 32.65 -18.50
CA GLN A 120 -5.15 31.51 -19.38
C GLN A 120 -6.51 30.94 -19.78
N ASN A 121 -6.79 30.89 -21.09
CA ASN A 121 -8.01 30.25 -21.55
C ASN A 121 -7.90 28.73 -21.37
N THR A 122 -8.65 28.22 -20.40
CA THR A 122 -8.67 26.80 -20.01
C THR A 122 -9.58 25.92 -20.85
N LYS A 123 -10.34 26.50 -21.79
CA LYS A 123 -11.41 25.81 -22.50
C LYS A 123 -11.53 26.26 -23.95
N ASN A 124 -11.57 25.30 -24.87
CA ASN A 124 -11.90 25.51 -26.26
C ASN A 124 -13.28 24.87 -26.54
N GLU A 125 -14.23 25.68 -27.00
CA GLU A 125 -15.65 25.32 -27.14
C GLU A 125 -16.22 24.64 -25.87
N LYS A 126 -16.56 23.34 -25.97
CA LYS A 126 -17.13 22.51 -24.90
C LYS A 126 -16.07 21.76 -24.09
N CYS A 127 -14.80 21.78 -24.51
CA CYS A 127 -13.70 20.94 -24.01
C CYS A 127 -12.63 21.74 -23.26
N TYR A 128 -12.09 21.20 -22.16
CA TYR A 128 -10.92 21.79 -21.50
C TYR A 128 -9.66 21.61 -22.35
N SER A 129 -8.72 22.55 -22.27
CA SER A 129 -7.46 22.52 -23.02
C SER A 129 -6.59 21.30 -22.65
N ALA A 130 -5.68 20.92 -23.54
CA ALA A 130 -4.77 19.81 -23.31
C ALA A 130 -3.93 20.00 -22.05
N ASP A 131 -3.38 21.19 -21.84
CA ASP A 131 -2.56 21.53 -20.66
C ASP A 131 -3.32 21.29 -19.34
N ILE A 132 -4.59 21.73 -19.28
CA ILE A 132 -5.45 21.57 -18.11
C ILE A 132 -5.84 20.11 -17.89
N ARG A 133 -6.13 19.37 -18.97
CA ARG A 133 -6.36 17.91 -18.90
C ARG A 133 -5.15 17.17 -18.37
N THR A 134 -3.96 17.40 -18.94
CA THR A 134 -2.71 16.74 -18.53
C THR A 134 -2.37 17.04 -17.08
N LEU A 135 -2.47 18.31 -16.65
CA LEU A 135 -2.29 18.70 -15.25
C LEU A 135 -3.26 17.98 -14.30
N ILE A 136 -4.51 17.78 -14.71
CA ILE A 136 -5.51 17.03 -13.93
C ILE A 136 -5.21 15.52 -13.93
N TYR A 137 -4.76 14.95 -15.04
CA TYR A 137 -4.37 13.54 -15.09
C TYR A 137 -3.21 13.25 -14.14
N ASP A 138 -2.17 14.10 -14.11
CA ASP A 138 -1.05 13.92 -13.21
C ASP A 138 -1.47 14.06 -11.73
N MET A 139 -2.35 15.02 -11.39
CA MET A 139 -2.96 15.07 -10.04
C MET A 139 -3.68 13.76 -9.68
N LEU A 140 -4.47 13.22 -10.61
CA LEU A 140 -5.27 12.02 -10.38
C LEU A 140 -4.39 10.76 -10.23
N VAL A 141 -3.34 10.62 -11.05
CA VAL A 141 -2.32 9.57 -10.94
C VAL A 141 -1.55 9.69 -9.62
N CYS A 142 -1.15 10.92 -9.24
CA CYS A 142 -0.56 11.28 -7.94
C CYS A 142 -1.56 11.22 -6.76
N GLN A 143 -2.65 10.47 -6.89
CA GLN A 143 -3.58 10.11 -5.82
C GLN A 143 -4.36 11.26 -5.13
N VAL A 144 -4.37 12.46 -5.74
CA VAL A 144 -5.18 13.60 -5.30
C VAL A 144 -6.68 13.23 -5.36
N PRO A 145 -7.48 13.52 -4.32
CA PRO A 145 -8.92 13.28 -4.35
C PRO A 145 -9.62 14.18 -5.39
N THR A 146 -10.62 13.63 -6.10
CA THR A 146 -11.34 14.33 -7.18
C THR A 146 -12.03 15.62 -6.73
N HIS A 147 -12.49 15.66 -5.47
CA HIS A 147 -13.07 16.87 -4.86
C HIS A 147 -12.04 17.95 -4.52
N SER A 148 -10.75 17.58 -4.37
CA SER A 148 -9.66 18.51 -4.04
C SER A 148 -9.04 19.16 -5.28
N VAL A 149 -9.10 18.50 -6.44
CA VAL A 149 -8.53 18.98 -7.72
C VAL A 149 -8.95 20.41 -8.07
N PRO A 150 -10.24 20.82 -8.02
CA PRO A 150 -10.64 22.18 -8.38
C PRO A 150 -10.00 23.25 -7.48
N SER A 151 -9.91 22.99 -6.18
CA SER A 151 -9.27 23.88 -5.20
C SER A 151 -7.74 23.91 -5.33
N LEU A 152 -7.14 22.81 -5.80
CA LEU A 152 -5.70 22.72 -6.07
C LEU A 152 -5.33 23.48 -7.35
N LEU A 153 -6.13 23.36 -8.41
CA LEU A 153 -5.98 24.15 -9.63
C LEU A 153 -6.05 25.65 -9.35
N HIS A 154 -7.04 26.13 -8.58
CA HIS A 154 -7.13 27.54 -8.18
C HIS A 154 -5.84 28.04 -7.54
N LYS A 155 -5.33 27.31 -6.55
CA LYS A 155 -4.10 27.65 -5.82
C LYS A 155 -2.86 27.59 -6.69
N ILE A 156 -2.78 26.64 -7.63
CA ILE A 156 -1.68 26.60 -8.60
C ILE A 156 -1.69 27.87 -9.44
N GLY A 157 -2.83 28.29 -10.00
CA GLY A 157 -2.94 29.55 -10.73
C GLY A 157 -2.52 30.76 -9.90
N GLU A 158 -3.00 30.88 -8.65
CA GLU A 158 -2.59 31.94 -7.72
C GLU A 158 -1.08 31.95 -7.37
N HIS A 159 -0.38 30.83 -7.54
CA HIS A 159 1.05 30.69 -7.23
C HIS A 159 1.95 30.78 -8.47
N THR A 160 1.46 30.42 -9.66
CA THR A 160 2.17 30.57 -10.95
C THR A 160 1.91 31.91 -11.62
N GLY A 161 0.81 32.58 -11.27
CA GLY A 161 0.40 33.88 -11.79
C GLY A 161 -0.66 33.84 -12.89
N TYR A 162 -1.19 32.67 -13.21
CA TYR A 162 -2.27 32.51 -14.18
C TYR A 162 -3.65 32.55 -13.51
N GLN A 163 -4.57 33.32 -14.07
CA GLN A 163 -5.99 33.19 -13.73
C GLN A 163 -6.64 32.20 -14.70
N PHE A 164 -7.08 31.05 -14.18
CA PHE A 164 -7.77 30.03 -14.96
C PHE A 164 -9.21 30.45 -15.26
N SER A 165 -9.54 30.67 -16.54
CA SER A 165 -10.83 31.22 -16.99
C SER A 165 -12.05 30.36 -16.57
N GLN A 166 -11.91 29.03 -16.54
CA GLN A 166 -12.89 28.10 -15.97
C GLN A 166 -12.14 26.97 -15.26
N ILE A 167 -12.56 26.64 -14.04
CA ILE A 167 -12.04 25.47 -13.32
C ILE A 167 -13.05 24.32 -13.47
N PRO A 168 -12.64 23.10 -13.86
CA PRO A 168 -13.55 21.97 -14.00
C PRO A 168 -14.15 21.55 -12.66
N HIS A 169 -15.45 21.24 -12.68
CA HIS A 169 -16.14 20.70 -11.51
C HIS A 169 -15.69 19.26 -11.21
N ARG A 170 -15.91 18.80 -9.97
CA ARG A 170 -15.57 17.43 -9.52
C ARG A 170 -16.06 16.35 -10.49
N THR A 171 -17.28 16.48 -11.01
CA THR A 171 -17.86 15.51 -11.96
C THR A 171 -17.11 15.48 -13.29
N THR A 172 -16.61 16.62 -13.77
CA THR A 172 -15.74 16.70 -14.96
C THR A 172 -14.37 16.08 -14.69
N VAL A 173 -13.80 16.29 -13.50
CA VAL A 173 -12.56 15.61 -13.07
C VAL A 173 -12.76 14.08 -12.99
N GLU A 174 -13.94 13.62 -12.58
CA GLU A 174 -14.30 12.19 -12.57
C GLU A 174 -14.58 11.61 -13.97
N GLN A 175 -15.01 12.44 -14.93
CA GLN A 175 -15.06 12.10 -16.36
C GLN A 175 -13.65 12.03 -16.96
N MET A 176 -12.76 12.98 -16.64
CA MET A 176 -11.37 13.00 -17.08
C MET A 176 -10.59 11.74 -16.63
N MET A 177 -10.90 11.16 -15.47
CA MET A 177 -10.37 9.84 -15.10
C MET A 177 -10.81 8.72 -16.07
N ARG A 178 -12.06 8.75 -16.56
CA ARG A 178 -12.52 7.78 -17.57
C ARG A 178 -11.89 8.05 -18.94
N GLU A 179 -11.73 9.33 -19.31
CA GLU A 179 -10.97 9.75 -20.50
C GLU A 179 -9.56 9.14 -20.48
N LEU A 180 -8.84 9.29 -19.37
CA LEU A 180 -7.52 8.68 -19.16
C LEU A 180 -7.54 7.14 -19.17
N GLY A 181 -8.63 6.53 -18.70
CA GLY A 181 -8.87 5.09 -18.78
C GLY A 181 -8.98 4.57 -20.22
N VAL A 182 -9.60 5.33 -21.13
CA VAL A 182 -9.72 4.99 -22.57
C VAL A 182 -8.43 5.32 -23.32
N LEU A 183 -7.70 6.38 -22.96
CA LEU A 183 -6.35 6.63 -23.46
C LEU A 183 -5.40 5.45 -23.14
N SER A 184 -5.58 4.81 -21.97
CA SER A 184 -4.86 3.60 -21.58
C SER A 184 -5.22 2.38 -22.43
N ASP A 185 -6.48 2.27 -22.85
CA ASP A 185 -6.94 1.21 -23.75
C ASP A 185 -6.41 1.42 -25.17
N LEU A 186 -6.40 2.66 -25.68
CA LEU A 186 -5.84 2.97 -27.00
C LEU A 186 -4.33 2.71 -27.04
N GLN A 187 -3.60 3.12 -26.01
CA GLN A 187 -2.18 2.74 -25.81
C GLN A 187 -1.97 1.22 -25.82
N THR A 188 -2.87 0.47 -25.18
CA THR A 188 -2.79 -1.00 -25.11
C THR A 188 -3.14 -1.63 -26.46
N ALA A 189 -4.09 -1.07 -27.22
CA ALA A 189 -4.47 -1.53 -28.54
C ALA A 189 -3.39 -1.23 -29.60
N GLU A 190 -2.71 -0.07 -29.51
CA GLU A 190 -1.52 0.25 -30.31
C GLU A 190 -0.46 -0.85 -30.18
N ILE A 191 -0.15 -1.28 -28.95
CA ILE A 191 0.80 -2.37 -28.68
C ILE A 191 0.23 -3.70 -29.20
N ALA A 192 -1.03 -4.01 -28.90
CA ALA A 192 -1.68 -5.27 -29.26
C ALA A 192 -1.79 -5.51 -30.77
N PHE A 193 -1.96 -4.46 -31.57
CA PHE A 193 -2.06 -4.53 -33.03
C PHE A 193 -0.68 -4.60 -33.70
N THR A 194 0.35 -3.95 -33.13
CA THR A 194 1.69 -3.86 -33.76
C THR A 194 2.67 -4.95 -33.31
N THR A 195 2.55 -5.46 -32.08
CA THR A 195 3.53 -6.39 -31.50
C THR A 195 3.08 -7.84 -31.67
N LYS A 196 3.88 -8.65 -32.37
CA LYS A 196 3.69 -10.11 -32.47
C LYS A 196 4.19 -10.84 -31.22
N GLY A 197 3.73 -12.06 -30.99
CA GLY A 197 4.24 -12.94 -29.94
C GLY A 197 3.81 -12.53 -28.53
N LEU A 198 2.62 -11.93 -28.37
CA LEU A 198 2.14 -11.43 -27.08
C LEU A 198 1.72 -12.56 -26.14
N THR A 199 1.96 -12.36 -24.84
CA THR A 199 1.45 -13.22 -23.77
C THR A 199 0.24 -12.57 -23.13
N LEU A 200 -0.89 -13.29 -23.09
CA LEU A 200 -2.10 -12.91 -22.39
C LEU A 200 -2.02 -13.36 -20.92
N GLY A 201 -1.85 -12.42 -20.00
CA GLY A 201 -1.94 -12.68 -18.56
C GLY A 201 -3.39 -12.57 -18.07
N PHE A 202 -3.81 -13.46 -17.17
CA PHE A 202 -5.02 -13.26 -16.37
C PHE A 202 -4.91 -13.85 -14.96
N ASP A 203 -5.62 -13.23 -14.02
CA ASP A 203 -5.66 -13.60 -12.60
C ASP A 203 -6.98 -13.13 -11.98
N ALA A 204 -7.54 -13.91 -11.06
CA ALA A 204 -8.82 -13.61 -10.43
C ALA A 204 -8.83 -13.90 -8.94
N THR A 205 -9.30 -12.93 -8.16
CA THR A 205 -9.32 -12.98 -6.69
C THR A 205 -10.73 -12.75 -6.15
N THR A 206 -11.08 -13.42 -5.05
CA THR A 206 -12.32 -13.14 -4.31
C THR A 206 -11.99 -12.44 -3.00
N GLN A 207 -12.46 -11.20 -2.85
CA GLN A 207 -12.27 -10.42 -1.62
C GLN A 207 -13.60 -9.77 -1.22
N GLU A 208 -13.97 -9.86 0.06
CA GLU A 208 -15.15 -9.20 0.63
C GLU A 208 -16.48 -9.55 -0.09
N GLY A 209 -16.57 -10.75 -0.66
CA GLY A 209 -17.72 -11.23 -1.44
C GLY A 209 -17.70 -10.81 -2.93
N VAL A 210 -16.75 -9.97 -3.33
CA VAL A 210 -16.55 -9.52 -4.71
C VAL A 210 -15.51 -10.41 -5.38
N HIS A 211 -15.86 -11.02 -6.52
CA HIS A 211 -14.91 -11.72 -7.37
C HIS A 211 -14.44 -10.79 -8.50
N VAL A 212 -13.12 -10.56 -8.59
CA VAL A 212 -12.50 -9.60 -9.51
C VAL A 212 -11.46 -10.32 -10.36
N ASN A 213 -11.50 -10.11 -11.67
CA ASN A 213 -10.54 -10.65 -12.64
C ASN A 213 -9.80 -9.51 -13.32
N ALA A 214 -8.49 -9.65 -13.54
CA ALA A 214 -7.66 -8.73 -14.30
C ALA A 214 -7.11 -9.41 -15.55
N VAL A 215 -7.05 -8.67 -16.65
CA VAL A 215 -6.57 -9.13 -17.97
C VAL A 215 -5.43 -8.24 -18.41
N HIS A 216 -4.34 -8.87 -18.85
CA HIS A 216 -3.07 -8.23 -19.17
C HIS A 216 -2.54 -8.69 -20.53
N LEU A 217 -1.82 -7.82 -21.24
CA LEU A 217 -1.02 -8.18 -22.40
C LEU A 217 0.44 -7.82 -22.13
N THR A 218 1.33 -8.79 -22.28
CA THR A 218 2.76 -8.64 -22.01
C THR A 218 3.56 -8.71 -23.30
N THR A 219 4.49 -7.77 -23.45
CA THR A 219 5.63 -7.83 -24.38
C THR A 219 6.89 -8.23 -23.61
N GLU A 220 8.01 -8.49 -24.29
CA GLU A 220 9.31 -8.72 -23.63
C GLU A 220 9.64 -7.62 -22.59
N SER A 221 9.39 -6.35 -22.93
CA SER A 221 9.79 -5.18 -22.13
C SER A 221 8.70 -4.56 -21.24
N VAL A 222 7.41 -4.77 -21.52
CA VAL A 222 6.28 -4.08 -20.83
C VAL A 222 5.14 -5.05 -20.52
N CYS A 223 4.49 -4.87 -19.36
CA CYS A 223 3.21 -5.50 -19.03
C CYS A 223 2.11 -4.43 -19.03
N MET A 224 1.08 -4.62 -19.87
CA MET A 224 -0.03 -3.70 -20.05
C MET A 224 -1.30 -4.28 -19.44
N VAL A 225 -1.97 -3.53 -18.57
CA VAL A 225 -3.28 -3.89 -18.01
C VAL A 225 -4.37 -3.50 -19.02
N VAL A 226 -5.10 -4.50 -19.52
CA VAL A 226 -6.22 -4.33 -20.46
C VAL A 226 -7.52 -4.04 -19.71
N ALA A 227 -7.83 -4.83 -18.69
CA ALA A 227 -9.11 -4.77 -17.99
C ALA A 227 -8.98 -5.22 -16.54
N ILE A 228 -9.88 -4.69 -15.71
CA ILE A 228 -10.14 -5.14 -14.33
C ILE A 228 -11.65 -5.03 -14.15
N ASP A 229 -12.32 -6.15 -13.92
CA ASP A 229 -13.78 -6.19 -13.83
C ASP A 229 -14.26 -7.18 -12.75
N GLN A 230 -15.49 -6.96 -12.27
CA GLN A 230 -16.16 -7.79 -11.29
C GLN A 230 -17.00 -8.81 -12.05
N LEU A 231 -16.72 -10.09 -11.83
CA LEU A 231 -17.41 -11.18 -12.52
C LEU A 231 -18.46 -11.81 -11.59
N PRO A 232 -19.55 -12.37 -12.14
CA PRO A 232 -20.60 -13.00 -11.32
C PRO A 232 -20.12 -14.28 -10.62
N GLY A 233 -19.06 -14.90 -11.15
CA GLY A 233 -18.38 -16.05 -10.58
C GLY A 233 -16.99 -16.22 -11.16
N GLY A 234 -16.27 -17.23 -10.67
CA GLY A 234 -14.95 -17.62 -11.14
C GLY A 234 -15.00 -18.86 -12.02
N THR A 235 -15.90 -18.92 -13.00
CA THR A 235 -15.97 -20.05 -13.96
C THR A 235 -15.12 -19.78 -15.19
N ALA A 236 -14.76 -20.85 -15.90
CA ALA A 236 -14.03 -20.75 -17.17
C ALA A 236 -14.81 -20.01 -18.28
N TYR A 237 -16.14 -19.88 -18.15
CA TYR A 237 -16.94 -19.05 -19.05
C TYR A 237 -16.82 -17.57 -18.68
N ASP A 238 -16.87 -17.22 -17.39
CA ASP A 238 -16.74 -15.84 -16.92
C ASP A 238 -15.40 -15.24 -17.36
N TYR A 239 -14.31 -15.99 -17.18
CA TYR A 239 -12.97 -15.57 -17.58
C TYR A 239 -12.84 -15.43 -19.09
N GLN A 240 -13.30 -16.42 -19.87
CA GLN A 240 -13.24 -16.36 -21.34
C GLN A 240 -14.10 -15.20 -21.88
N SER A 241 -15.28 -14.97 -21.30
CA SER A 241 -16.17 -13.85 -21.67
C SER A 241 -15.51 -12.51 -21.39
N HIS A 242 -14.91 -12.32 -20.20
CA HIS A 242 -14.20 -11.10 -19.82
C HIS A 242 -12.98 -10.83 -20.73
N ILE A 243 -12.15 -11.84 -20.97
CA ILE A 243 -10.98 -11.76 -21.87
C ILE A 243 -11.41 -11.41 -23.30
N THR A 244 -12.45 -12.06 -23.83
CA THR A 244 -12.92 -11.84 -25.20
C THR A 244 -13.48 -10.42 -25.36
N LYS A 245 -14.36 -9.98 -24.45
CA LYS A 245 -14.86 -8.59 -24.41
C LYS A 245 -13.75 -7.56 -24.29
N SER A 246 -12.69 -7.85 -23.52
CA SER A 246 -11.53 -6.97 -23.36
C SER A 246 -10.78 -6.80 -24.69
N VAL A 247 -10.50 -7.89 -25.40
CA VAL A 247 -9.88 -7.85 -26.73
C VAL A 247 -10.79 -7.19 -27.78
N ASP A 248 -12.09 -7.46 -27.74
CA ASP A 248 -13.09 -6.86 -28.62
C ASP A 248 -13.17 -5.33 -28.42
N ASN A 249 -13.07 -4.85 -27.17
CA ASN A 249 -13.03 -3.43 -26.84
C ASN A 249 -11.74 -2.75 -27.37
N LEU A 250 -10.56 -3.37 -27.22
CA LEU A 250 -9.32 -2.87 -27.80
C LEU A 250 -9.42 -2.77 -29.33
N ALA A 251 -9.91 -3.83 -29.97
CA ALA A 251 -10.06 -3.88 -31.42
C ALA A 251 -11.06 -2.84 -31.94
N LYS A 252 -12.18 -2.62 -31.23
CA LYS A 252 -13.14 -1.56 -31.56
C LYS A 252 -12.51 -0.18 -31.41
N LEU A 253 -11.90 0.13 -30.27
CA LEU A 253 -11.31 1.45 -30.01
C LEU A 253 -10.23 1.81 -31.04
N TYR A 254 -9.38 0.85 -31.42
CA TYR A 254 -8.36 1.05 -32.46
C TYR A 254 -8.98 1.21 -33.86
N SER A 255 -9.99 0.40 -34.20
CA SER A 255 -10.78 0.52 -35.43
C SER A 255 -11.45 1.89 -35.55
N ASP A 256 -12.13 2.35 -34.49
CA ASP A 256 -12.82 3.63 -34.42
C ASP A 256 -11.84 4.83 -34.46
N PHE A 257 -10.65 4.72 -33.87
CA PHE A 257 -9.65 5.80 -33.86
C PHE A 257 -8.86 5.92 -35.17
N TYR A 258 -8.41 4.79 -35.73
CA TYR A 258 -7.62 4.77 -36.98
C TYR A 258 -8.45 4.63 -38.26
N LYS A 259 -9.78 4.51 -38.16
CA LYS A 259 -10.72 4.30 -39.27
C LYS A 259 -10.42 3.04 -40.10
N LEU A 260 -10.01 1.99 -39.40
CA LEU A 260 -9.76 0.65 -39.94
C LEU A 260 -10.99 -0.24 -39.72
N LYS A 261 -11.13 -1.31 -40.52
CA LYS A 261 -12.24 -2.26 -40.40
C LYS A 261 -12.09 -3.16 -39.16
N TYR A 262 -13.10 -3.15 -38.29
CA TYR A 262 -13.10 -3.82 -36.98
C TYR A 262 -12.69 -5.30 -37.03
N THR A 263 -13.24 -6.08 -37.96
CA THR A 263 -12.92 -7.52 -38.10
C THR A 263 -11.43 -7.76 -38.32
N ASP A 264 -10.78 -6.86 -39.03
CA ASP A 264 -9.42 -7.05 -39.52
C ASP A 264 -8.45 -6.66 -38.41
N VAL A 265 -8.73 -5.55 -37.71
CA VAL A 265 -8.05 -5.15 -36.46
C VAL A 265 -8.16 -6.25 -35.39
N ARG A 266 -9.38 -6.79 -35.19
CA ARG A 266 -9.65 -7.87 -34.22
C ARG A 266 -8.84 -9.12 -34.54
N ASN A 267 -8.85 -9.54 -35.79
CA ASN A 267 -8.12 -10.73 -36.24
C ASN A 267 -6.60 -10.54 -36.15
N THR A 268 -6.07 -9.33 -36.40
CA THR A 268 -4.66 -9.02 -36.15
C THR A 268 -4.29 -9.11 -34.67
N ILE A 269 -5.08 -8.52 -33.77
CA ILE A 269 -4.81 -8.58 -32.32
C ILE A 269 -4.85 -10.03 -31.80
N ILE A 270 -5.86 -10.81 -32.18
CA ILE A 270 -5.94 -12.24 -31.85
C ILE A 270 -4.79 -13.03 -32.52
N GLY A 271 -4.40 -12.67 -33.73
CA GLY A 271 -3.24 -13.23 -34.45
C GLY A 271 -1.91 -13.00 -33.71
N ASN A 272 -1.75 -11.83 -33.08
CA ASN A 272 -0.55 -11.44 -32.35
C ASN A 272 -0.40 -12.12 -30.97
N ILE A 273 -1.48 -12.48 -30.29
CA ILE A 273 -1.47 -13.18 -28.98
C ILE A 273 -1.12 -14.66 -29.19
N THR A 274 0.10 -15.09 -28.87
CA THR A 274 0.55 -16.48 -29.07
C THR A 274 0.48 -17.32 -27.81
N ASN A 275 0.62 -16.71 -26.62
CA ASN A 275 0.73 -17.43 -25.36
C ASN A 275 -0.30 -16.94 -24.33
N THR A 276 -0.54 -17.75 -23.31
CA THR A 276 -1.24 -17.33 -22.08
C THR A 276 -0.33 -17.56 -20.89
N MET A 277 -0.41 -16.68 -19.88
CA MET A 277 0.18 -16.90 -18.56
C MET A 277 -0.92 -16.86 -17.52
N SER A 278 -1.04 -17.92 -16.73
CA SER A 278 -1.96 -17.98 -15.60
C SER A 278 -1.48 -18.99 -14.55
N ASP A 279 -2.32 -19.22 -13.55
CA ASP A 279 -2.07 -20.17 -12.48
C ASP A 279 -2.59 -21.57 -12.81
N ARG A 280 -2.01 -22.58 -12.16
CA ARG A 280 -2.12 -24.02 -12.47
C ARG A 280 -3.46 -24.66 -12.07
N VAL A 281 -4.54 -23.89 -12.05
CA VAL A 281 -5.88 -24.36 -11.65
C VAL A 281 -6.69 -24.82 -12.86
N ALA A 282 -7.50 -25.87 -12.68
CA ALA A 282 -8.27 -26.48 -13.78
C ALA A 282 -9.21 -25.48 -14.50
N THR A 283 -9.73 -24.48 -13.79
CA THR A 283 -10.54 -23.40 -14.37
C THR A 283 -9.78 -22.58 -15.41
N ASN A 284 -8.49 -22.31 -15.18
CA ASN A 284 -7.67 -21.51 -16.09
C ASN A 284 -7.36 -22.32 -17.36
N HIS A 285 -6.99 -23.60 -17.22
CA HIS A 285 -6.84 -24.51 -18.35
C HIS A 285 -8.12 -24.56 -19.20
N ALA A 286 -9.29 -24.79 -18.58
CA ALA A 286 -10.58 -24.80 -19.26
C ALA A 286 -10.96 -23.44 -19.88
N THR A 287 -10.43 -22.32 -19.35
CA THR A 287 -10.56 -20.98 -19.95
C THR A 287 -9.75 -20.91 -21.24
N VAL A 288 -8.50 -21.37 -21.24
CA VAL A 288 -7.64 -21.42 -22.43
C VAL A 288 -8.23 -22.37 -23.48
N SER A 289 -8.80 -23.52 -23.10
CA SER A 289 -9.51 -24.40 -24.03
C SER A 289 -10.69 -23.69 -24.70
N LYS A 290 -11.47 -22.90 -23.95
CA LYS A 290 -12.60 -22.11 -24.49
C LYS A 290 -12.13 -20.96 -25.37
N LEU A 291 -11.04 -20.27 -25.01
CA LEU A 291 -10.43 -19.23 -25.85
C LEU A 291 -9.94 -19.81 -27.17
N ASN A 292 -9.26 -20.96 -27.15
CA ASN A 292 -8.78 -21.64 -28.36
C ASN A 292 -9.94 -21.96 -29.34
N LEU A 293 -11.10 -22.40 -28.82
CA LEU A 293 -12.30 -22.63 -29.63
C LEU A 293 -12.91 -21.34 -30.18
N VAL A 294 -13.09 -20.30 -29.34
CA VAL A 294 -13.73 -19.04 -29.71
C VAL A 294 -12.86 -18.16 -30.62
N TRP A 295 -11.54 -18.30 -30.54
CA TRP A 295 -10.57 -17.61 -31.38
C TRP A 295 -10.03 -18.46 -32.55
N GLN A 296 -10.49 -19.71 -32.68
CA GLN A 296 -10.08 -20.68 -33.70
C GLN A 296 -8.56 -20.81 -33.83
N LYS A 297 -7.88 -20.87 -32.68
CA LYS A 297 -6.41 -20.79 -32.56
C LYS A 297 -5.90 -21.72 -31.47
N SER A 298 -4.68 -22.23 -31.60
CA SER A 298 -3.97 -22.87 -30.49
C SER A 298 -3.05 -21.84 -29.79
N LEU A 299 -3.28 -21.61 -28.50
CA LEU A 299 -2.43 -20.77 -27.65
C LEU A 299 -1.42 -21.62 -26.86
N ASN A 300 -0.19 -21.11 -26.73
CA ASN A 300 0.82 -21.68 -25.85
C ASN A 300 0.44 -21.42 -24.38
N GLU A 301 -0.09 -22.44 -23.71
CA GLU A 301 -0.45 -22.37 -22.28
C GLU A 301 0.79 -22.44 -21.37
N LEU A 302 1.16 -21.31 -20.78
CA LEU A 302 2.27 -21.17 -19.85
C LEU A 302 1.76 -20.98 -18.42
N ASN A 303 2.49 -21.56 -17.47
CA ASN A 303 2.07 -21.67 -16.08
C ASN A 303 3.08 -20.99 -15.16
N CYS A 304 2.59 -20.10 -14.29
CA CYS A 304 3.38 -19.39 -13.28
C CYS A 304 4.33 -20.34 -12.51
N HIS A 305 5.61 -19.96 -12.40
CA HIS A 305 6.65 -20.76 -11.73
C HIS A 305 6.69 -20.59 -10.20
N LEU A 306 5.82 -19.75 -9.64
CA LEU A 306 5.69 -19.57 -8.19
C LEU A 306 4.75 -20.61 -7.57
N HIS A 307 3.60 -20.88 -8.18
CA HIS A 307 2.58 -21.82 -7.67
C HIS A 307 3.03 -23.27 -7.34
N PRO A 308 4.09 -23.84 -7.94
CA PRO A 308 4.70 -25.07 -7.44
C PRO A 308 5.16 -24.98 -5.97
N LEU A 309 5.61 -23.82 -5.49
CA LEU A 309 6.07 -23.59 -4.11
C LEU A 309 4.94 -23.77 -3.08
N ASP A 310 3.71 -23.33 -3.38
CA ASP A 310 2.53 -23.56 -2.53
C ASP A 310 2.24 -25.06 -2.38
N THR A 311 2.40 -25.80 -3.48
CA THR A 311 2.19 -27.24 -3.53
C THR A 311 3.32 -27.97 -2.78
N MET A 312 4.57 -27.55 -2.96
CA MET A 312 5.73 -28.04 -2.20
C MET A 312 5.54 -27.82 -0.70
N ALA A 313 5.19 -26.60 -0.27
CA ALA A 313 4.93 -26.28 1.13
C ALA A 313 3.80 -27.15 1.71
N SER A 314 2.72 -27.36 0.95
CA SER A 314 1.60 -28.23 1.35
C SER A 314 2.04 -29.70 1.49
N SER A 315 2.87 -30.20 0.57
CA SER A 315 3.39 -31.57 0.60
C SER A 315 4.39 -31.78 1.74
N CYS A 316 5.34 -30.85 1.97
CA CYS A 316 6.26 -30.93 3.11
C CYS A 316 5.51 -30.95 4.45
N LYS A 317 4.50 -30.07 4.63
CA LYS A 317 3.65 -30.10 5.83
C LYS A 317 2.98 -31.47 6.02
N SER A 318 2.51 -32.09 4.94
CA SER A 318 1.86 -33.42 5.00
C SER A 318 2.87 -34.52 5.34
N SER A 319 4.07 -34.49 4.75
CA SER A 319 5.16 -35.44 5.06
C SER A 319 5.58 -35.35 6.53
N LEU A 320 5.84 -34.13 7.03
CA LEU A 320 6.18 -33.93 8.45
C LEU A 320 5.03 -34.36 9.38
N LYS A 321 3.78 -34.07 9.01
CA LYS A 321 2.59 -34.46 9.78
C LYS A 321 2.47 -35.99 9.95
N ALA A 322 2.89 -36.76 8.94
CA ALA A 322 2.90 -38.22 9.00
C ALA A 322 4.01 -38.80 9.91
N LEU A 323 4.95 -37.97 10.39
CA LEU A 323 6.03 -38.34 11.30
C LEU A 323 5.80 -37.86 12.75
N GLU A 324 4.69 -37.17 13.03
CA GLU A 324 4.32 -36.76 14.39
C GLU A 324 3.92 -37.97 15.24
N THR A 325 4.80 -38.41 16.14
CA THR A 325 4.50 -39.44 17.16
C THR A 325 3.64 -38.92 18.31
N SER A 326 3.49 -37.59 18.44
CA SER A 326 2.65 -36.96 19.46
C SER A 326 2.04 -35.65 18.95
N LYS A 327 0.88 -35.29 19.50
CA LYS A 327 0.11 -34.12 19.06
C LYS A 327 0.57 -32.84 19.76
N GLY A 328 0.97 -31.84 18.98
CA GLY A 328 1.30 -30.50 19.46
C GLY A 328 0.15 -29.82 20.23
N LYS A 329 0.54 -28.87 21.10
CA LYS A 329 -0.33 -28.07 21.96
C LYS A 329 -1.04 -26.95 21.20
N LEU A 330 -0.51 -26.54 20.05
CA LEU A 330 -1.09 -25.51 19.20
C LEU A 330 -2.26 -26.02 18.36
N PHE A 331 -3.36 -25.27 18.36
CA PHE A 331 -4.51 -25.56 17.51
C PHE A 331 -4.19 -25.40 16.02
N GLY A 332 -4.31 -26.48 15.25
CA GLY A 332 -4.16 -26.48 13.80
C GLY A 332 -4.47 -27.85 13.19
N ARG A 333 -4.33 -27.94 11.86
CA ARG A 333 -4.46 -29.19 11.09
C ARG A 333 -3.15 -29.62 10.41
N ASP A 334 -2.19 -28.70 10.28
CA ASP A 334 -0.88 -28.92 9.68
C ASP A 334 0.11 -29.55 10.68
N CYS A 335 1.37 -29.70 10.26
CA CYS A 335 2.50 -30.09 11.11
C CYS A 335 2.83 -29.04 12.20
N ILE A 336 3.52 -29.46 13.27
CA ILE A 336 3.84 -28.61 14.43
C ILE A 336 4.54 -27.31 14.03
N ALA A 337 5.55 -27.33 13.16
CA ALA A 337 6.26 -26.13 12.68
C ALA A 337 5.36 -25.16 11.91
N ALA A 338 4.46 -25.67 11.06
CA ALA A 338 3.49 -24.82 10.37
C ALA A 338 2.47 -24.21 11.35
N ASN A 339 2.05 -24.96 12.37
CA ASN A 339 1.20 -24.45 13.44
C ASN A 339 1.93 -23.37 14.25
N ILE A 340 3.22 -23.55 14.58
CA ILE A 340 4.08 -22.52 15.21
C ILE A 340 4.10 -21.24 14.36
N VAL A 341 4.40 -21.33 13.07
CA VAL A 341 4.43 -20.16 12.15
C VAL A 341 3.08 -19.44 12.10
N VAL A 342 1.97 -20.18 11.95
CA VAL A 342 0.61 -19.64 11.94
C VAL A 342 0.24 -18.94 13.25
N GLN A 343 0.66 -19.51 14.39
CA GLN A 343 0.28 -19.04 15.72
C GLN A 343 1.17 -17.87 16.20
N LEU A 344 2.45 -17.84 15.83
CA LEU A 344 3.31 -16.65 15.95
C LEU A 344 2.81 -15.51 15.06
N ASN A 345 2.30 -15.80 13.86
CA ASN A 345 1.69 -14.75 13.04
C ASN A 345 0.45 -14.14 13.70
N LYS A 346 -0.40 -14.96 14.33
CA LYS A 346 -1.52 -14.46 15.16
C LYS A 346 -1.03 -13.67 16.37
N LEU A 347 0.03 -14.12 17.05
CA LEU A 347 0.63 -13.41 18.18
C LEU A 347 1.07 -11.99 17.78
N ARG A 348 1.70 -11.82 16.61
CA ARG A 348 2.17 -10.50 16.12
C ARG A 348 1.09 -9.63 15.45
N TYR A 349 0.05 -10.21 14.84
CA TYR A 349 -0.85 -9.47 13.94
C TYR A 349 -2.35 -9.51 14.30
N LYS A 350 -2.75 -10.01 15.48
CA LYS A 350 -4.17 -10.07 15.89
C LYS A 350 -4.39 -9.60 17.33
N ASP A 351 -4.74 -8.33 17.52
CA ASP A 351 -4.96 -7.69 18.83
C ASP A 351 -5.97 -8.43 19.74
N ALA A 352 -6.95 -9.13 19.14
CA ALA A 352 -7.97 -9.87 19.88
C ALA A 352 -7.58 -11.31 20.29
N LYS A 353 -6.37 -11.79 19.96
CA LYS A 353 -5.87 -13.14 20.35
C LYS A 353 -4.35 -13.23 20.58
N GLY A 354 -3.61 -12.14 20.38
CA GLY A 354 -2.16 -12.08 20.48
C GLY A 354 -1.70 -10.79 21.14
N ASP A 355 -0.40 -10.50 21.03
CA ASP A 355 0.24 -9.31 21.60
C ASP A 355 1.04 -8.54 20.53
N PRO A 356 0.38 -7.85 19.57
CA PRO A 356 1.08 -7.09 18.53
C PRO A 356 1.99 -6.01 19.09
N LYS A 357 1.60 -5.37 20.20
CA LYS A 357 2.37 -4.29 20.82
C LYS A 357 3.60 -4.82 21.55
N GLY A 358 3.43 -5.81 22.43
CA GLY A 358 4.54 -6.43 23.14
C GLY A 358 5.51 -7.15 22.21
N PHE A 359 5.04 -7.73 21.08
CA PHE A 359 5.93 -8.27 20.05
C PHE A 359 6.76 -7.17 19.36
N VAL A 360 6.16 -6.01 19.03
CA VAL A 360 6.93 -4.88 18.45
C VAL A 360 7.90 -4.28 19.47
N THR A 361 7.48 -4.08 20.72
CA THR A 361 8.38 -3.62 21.79
C THR A 361 9.53 -4.60 22.04
N PHE A 362 9.27 -5.90 21.98
CA PHE A 362 10.32 -6.93 22.04
C PHE A 362 11.34 -6.82 20.90
N LEU A 363 10.89 -6.61 19.65
CA LEU A 363 11.81 -6.40 18.52
C LEU A 363 12.65 -5.13 18.73
N ASP A 364 12.01 -4.02 19.09
CA ASP A 364 12.68 -2.73 19.34
C ASP A 364 13.73 -2.83 20.47
N GLN A 365 13.45 -3.63 21.52
CA GLN A 365 14.36 -3.87 22.65
C GLN A 365 15.60 -4.71 22.31
N HIS A 366 15.57 -5.47 21.22
CA HIS A 366 16.67 -6.34 20.77
C HIS A 366 17.27 -5.85 19.44
N GLU A 367 16.99 -4.60 19.06
CA GLU A 367 17.43 -3.96 17.81
C GLU A 367 17.02 -4.73 16.53
N LEU A 368 16.01 -5.60 16.63
CA LEU A 368 15.55 -6.45 15.54
C LEU A 368 14.62 -5.65 14.60
N PRO A 369 14.72 -5.84 13.26
CA PRO A 369 13.86 -5.14 12.32
C PRO A 369 12.38 -5.38 12.60
N ARG A 370 11.57 -4.31 12.70
CA ARG A 370 10.09 -4.41 12.84
C ARG A 370 9.40 -5.21 11.72
N GLY A 371 10.10 -5.49 10.62
CA GLY A 371 9.68 -6.40 9.55
C GLY A 371 9.82 -7.89 9.89
N LEU A 372 10.84 -8.27 10.67
CA LEU A 372 11.45 -9.60 10.84
C LEU A 372 10.67 -10.80 10.26
N LEU A 373 9.59 -11.22 10.93
CA LEU A 373 8.71 -12.27 10.41
C LEU A 373 7.74 -11.71 9.33
N PRO A 374 7.76 -12.23 8.09
CA PRO A 374 6.78 -11.80 7.07
C PRO A 374 5.33 -12.13 7.47
N ARG A 375 4.36 -11.46 6.85
CA ARG A 375 2.94 -11.68 7.16
C ARG A 375 2.40 -12.94 6.47
N TYR A 376 2.40 -14.06 7.18
CA TYR A 376 1.84 -15.32 6.72
C TYR A 376 0.30 -15.25 6.58
N ARG A 377 -0.21 -15.57 5.38
CA ARG A 377 -1.65 -15.57 5.03
C ARG A 377 -1.92 -16.68 4.00
N GLY A 378 -2.32 -17.86 4.47
CA GLY A 378 -2.42 -19.06 3.63
C GLY A 378 -1.04 -19.64 3.28
N ASN A 379 -1.01 -20.66 2.41
CA ASN A 379 0.20 -21.38 2.00
C ASN A 379 1.09 -20.57 1.04
N ARG A 380 1.41 -19.30 1.33
CA ARG A 380 2.14 -18.41 0.41
C ARG A 380 3.59 -18.87 0.18
N LEU A 381 3.83 -19.57 -0.92
CA LEU A 381 5.12 -19.73 -1.59
C LEU A 381 6.26 -20.09 -0.62
N HIS A 382 7.38 -19.35 -0.72
CA HIS A 382 8.55 -19.48 0.12
C HIS A 382 8.34 -19.00 1.58
N ILE A 383 7.26 -18.27 1.89
CA ILE A 383 7.09 -17.55 3.16
C ILE A 383 7.07 -18.50 4.38
N LEU A 384 6.54 -19.72 4.24
CA LEU A 384 6.59 -20.73 5.30
C LEU A 384 8.05 -21.08 5.66
N PHE A 385 8.80 -21.56 4.66
CA PHE A 385 10.18 -22.01 4.80
C PHE A 385 11.11 -20.87 5.29
N HIS A 386 10.95 -19.67 4.73
CA HIS A 386 11.66 -18.46 5.13
C HIS A 386 11.42 -18.11 6.61
N THR A 387 10.15 -18.14 7.04
CA THR A 387 9.80 -17.85 8.44
C THR A 387 10.43 -18.90 9.36
N CYS A 388 10.42 -20.19 9.00
CA CYS A 388 11.06 -21.24 9.80
C CYS A 388 12.56 -20.95 10.03
N GLY A 389 13.32 -20.58 9.00
CA GLY A 389 14.73 -20.26 9.16
C GLY A 389 15.01 -19.00 9.98
N ILE A 390 14.14 -17.97 9.91
CA ILE A 390 14.23 -16.80 10.81
C ILE A 390 13.95 -17.19 12.28
N LEU A 391 13.01 -18.11 12.50
CA LEU A 391 12.69 -18.60 13.85
C LEU A 391 13.82 -19.46 14.45
N ILE A 392 14.55 -20.21 13.62
CA ILE A 392 15.78 -20.92 14.03
C ILE A 392 16.92 -19.92 14.29
N HIS A 393 17.17 -18.98 13.38
CA HIS A 393 18.27 -18.02 13.50
C HIS A 393 18.19 -17.16 14.78
N HIS A 394 16.99 -16.75 15.20
CA HIS A 394 16.77 -16.02 16.45
C HIS A 394 16.22 -16.88 17.60
N TYR A 395 16.38 -18.21 17.53
CA TYR A 395 15.73 -19.16 18.45
C TYR A 395 15.93 -18.83 19.93
N ALA A 396 17.16 -18.52 20.36
CA ALA A 396 17.44 -18.23 21.77
C ALA A 396 16.65 -17.01 22.29
N ILE A 397 16.64 -15.92 21.53
CA ILE A 397 15.96 -14.67 21.91
C ILE A 397 14.44 -14.85 21.84
N LEU A 398 13.93 -15.54 20.81
CA LEU A 398 12.51 -15.88 20.67
C LEU A 398 12.02 -16.84 21.76
N LYS A 399 12.85 -17.78 22.22
CA LYS A 399 12.57 -18.67 23.35
C LYS A 399 12.47 -17.88 24.66
N ILE A 400 13.36 -16.93 24.90
CA ILE A 400 13.29 -16.01 26.06
C ILE A 400 11.99 -15.22 26.01
N PHE A 401 11.63 -14.65 24.86
CA PHE A 401 10.35 -13.96 24.67
C PHE A 401 9.15 -14.87 24.93
N LEU A 402 9.08 -16.06 24.34
CA LEU A 402 7.96 -16.97 24.56
C LEU A 402 7.84 -17.43 26.02
N CYS A 403 8.94 -17.45 26.78
CA CYS A 403 8.95 -17.72 28.22
C CYS A 403 8.46 -16.53 29.08
N SER A 404 8.87 -15.30 28.76
CA SER A 404 8.75 -14.10 29.63
C SER A 404 7.35 -13.42 29.68
N GLY A 405 6.27 -14.20 29.59
CA GLY A 405 4.92 -13.69 29.32
C GLY A 405 4.14 -13.12 30.51
N LEU A 406 3.75 -11.84 30.44
CA LEU A 406 2.65 -11.29 31.24
C LEU A 406 1.31 -11.94 30.85
N ALA A 407 0.43 -12.10 31.85
CA ALA A 407 -0.68 -13.06 31.83
C ALA A 407 -1.73 -12.89 30.72
N LEU A 408 -1.88 -11.69 30.14
CA LEU A 408 -2.96 -11.35 29.20
C LEU A 408 -3.03 -12.24 27.93
N CYS A 409 -1.91 -12.87 27.54
CA CYS A 409 -1.83 -13.77 26.38
C CYS A 409 -1.41 -15.20 26.76
N GLY A 410 -1.46 -15.55 28.06
CA GLY A 410 -0.79 -16.74 28.63
C GLY A 410 -1.04 -18.04 27.88
N GLY A 411 -2.31 -18.37 27.58
CA GLY A 411 -2.64 -19.62 26.88
C GLY A 411 -1.94 -19.78 25.52
N LEU A 412 -1.99 -18.76 24.65
CA LEU A 412 -1.35 -18.84 23.33
C LEU A 412 0.19 -18.84 23.45
N ARG A 413 0.74 -17.99 24.32
CA ARG A 413 2.20 -17.86 24.52
C ARG A 413 2.81 -19.12 25.13
N ASN A 414 2.10 -19.77 26.06
CA ASN A 414 2.52 -21.03 26.68
C ASN A 414 2.42 -22.22 25.71
N SER A 415 1.34 -22.35 24.93
CA SER A 415 1.26 -23.36 23.87
C SER A 415 2.33 -23.15 22.79
N LEU A 416 2.61 -21.89 22.44
CA LEU A 416 3.70 -21.54 21.52
C LEU A 416 5.07 -21.95 22.10
N PHE A 417 5.35 -21.62 23.36
CA PHE A 417 6.59 -22.01 24.03
C PHE A 417 6.76 -23.54 24.05
N GLN A 418 5.73 -24.28 24.47
CA GLN A 418 5.78 -25.75 24.55
C GLN A 418 6.09 -26.40 23.20
N ASP A 419 5.37 -26.03 22.13
CA ASP A 419 5.62 -26.61 20.80
C ASP A 419 6.93 -26.10 20.19
N PHE A 420 7.30 -24.83 20.37
CA PHE A 420 8.54 -24.24 19.86
C PHE A 420 9.79 -24.82 20.51
N THR A 421 9.73 -25.22 21.78
CA THR A 421 10.83 -25.90 22.48
C THR A 421 10.77 -27.43 22.39
N SER A 422 9.76 -28.00 21.73
CA SER A 422 9.65 -29.45 21.54
C SER A 422 10.65 -29.95 20.51
N GLU A 423 11.20 -31.14 20.72
CA GLU A 423 12.14 -31.78 19.78
C GLU A 423 11.54 -31.94 18.38
N ILE A 424 10.26 -32.35 18.29
CA ILE A 424 9.54 -32.50 17.02
C ILE A 424 9.39 -31.13 16.33
N GLY A 425 8.96 -30.10 17.07
CA GLY A 425 8.82 -28.74 16.54
C GLY A 425 10.14 -28.14 16.05
N ILE A 426 11.24 -28.36 16.78
CA ILE A 426 12.60 -27.98 16.39
C ILE A 426 13.00 -28.71 15.09
N ARG A 427 12.88 -30.05 15.05
CA ARG A 427 13.21 -30.87 13.88
C ARG A 427 12.45 -30.40 12.64
N GLU A 428 11.14 -30.21 12.74
CA GLU A 428 10.32 -29.72 11.63
C GLU A 428 10.69 -28.30 11.18
N LEU A 429 10.94 -27.37 12.12
CA LEU A 429 11.38 -26.01 11.80
C LEU A 429 12.73 -26.04 11.06
N CYS A 430 13.68 -26.88 11.50
CA CYS A 430 14.96 -27.09 10.84
C CYS A 430 14.80 -27.66 9.42
N VAL A 431 13.97 -28.70 9.21
CA VAL A 431 13.72 -29.25 7.86
C VAL A 431 13.14 -28.18 6.93
N LEU A 432 12.12 -27.45 7.38
CA LEU A 432 11.51 -26.38 6.58
C LEU A 432 12.49 -25.20 6.35
N ALA A 433 13.35 -24.88 7.31
CA ALA A 433 14.39 -23.87 7.15
C ALA A 433 15.42 -24.26 6.08
N LEU A 434 15.87 -25.52 6.07
CA LEU A 434 16.82 -26.04 5.07
C LEU A 434 16.22 -26.06 3.66
N ILE A 435 14.98 -26.54 3.49
CA ILE A 435 14.25 -26.49 2.21
C ILE A 435 13.99 -25.03 1.78
N GLY A 436 13.89 -24.13 2.75
CA GLY A 436 13.99 -22.69 2.55
C GLY A 436 15.30 -22.28 1.91
N LYS A 437 16.41 -22.48 2.62
CA LYS A 437 17.74 -21.94 2.31
C LYS A 437 18.40 -22.58 1.08
N LEU A 438 18.20 -23.88 0.86
CA LEU A 438 18.88 -24.66 -0.18
C LEU A 438 18.08 -24.81 -1.49
N LEU A 439 16.74 -24.69 -1.44
CA LEU A 439 15.89 -24.91 -2.63
C LEU A 439 14.97 -23.73 -2.93
N SER A 440 13.98 -23.46 -2.06
CA SER A 440 12.94 -22.48 -2.38
C SER A 440 13.44 -21.03 -2.35
N GLY A 441 14.53 -20.72 -1.63
CA GLY A 441 15.22 -19.43 -1.65
C GLY A 441 15.96 -19.19 -2.98
N PRO A 442 16.86 -20.09 -3.41
CA PRO A 442 17.47 -20.05 -4.74
C PRO A 442 16.45 -20.06 -5.90
N TRP A 443 15.34 -20.78 -5.75
CA TRP A 443 14.19 -20.72 -6.67
C TRP A 443 13.59 -19.30 -6.68
N MET A 444 13.36 -18.69 -5.52
CA MET A 444 12.88 -17.32 -5.45
C MET A 444 13.87 -16.32 -6.05
N THR A 445 15.19 -16.43 -5.85
CA THR A 445 16.14 -15.47 -6.44
C THR A 445 16.29 -15.58 -7.96
N LYS A 446 15.93 -16.72 -8.57
CA LYS A 446 15.77 -16.85 -10.03
C LYS A 446 14.58 -16.07 -10.59
N PHE A 447 13.55 -15.80 -9.79
CA PHE A 447 12.27 -15.22 -10.25
C PHE A 447 11.93 -13.86 -9.62
N TYR A 448 12.45 -13.55 -8.44
CA TYR A 448 12.28 -12.28 -7.72
C TYR A 448 13.61 -11.51 -7.67
N ILE A 449 13.74 -10.52 -8.56
CA ILE A 449 14.74 -9.45 -8.43
C ILE A 449 13.97 -8.18 -8.05
N ALA A 450 13.65 -8.04 -6.76
CA ALA A 450 12.81 -6.96 -6.25
C ALA A 450 13.63 -5.71 -5.86
N PRO A 451 13.47 -4.55 -6.52
CA PRO A 451 14.08 -3.31 -6.06
C PRO A 451 13.29 -2.75 -4.87
N GLY A 452 13.94 -2.61 -3.71
CA GLY A 452 13.44 -1.77 -2.61
C GLY A 452 12.26 -2.30 -1.78
N THR A 453 11.85 -3.57 -1.89
CA THR A 453 10.68 -4.11 -1.15
C THR A 453 10.93 -4.47 0.32
N GLY A 454 12.16 -4.30 0.83
CA GLY A 454 12.51 -4.58 2.23
C GLY A 454 12.70 -6.06 2.58
N LEU A 455 12.17 -7.00 1.78
CA LEU A 455 12.70 -8.37 1.73
C LEU A 455 13.94 -8.38 0.84
N ASP A 456 15.10 -8.02 1.39
CA ASP A 456 16.36 -8.27 0.71
C ASP A 456 16.72 -9.75 0.85
N ILE A 457 16.24 -10.57 -0.10
CA ILE A 457 16.45 -12.03 -0.14
C ILE A 457 17.96 -12.37 -0.11
N ARG A 458 18.83 -11.44 -0.53
CA ARG A 458 20.29 -11.54 -0.45
C ARG A 458 20.84 -11.57 0.97
N ILE A 459 20.26 -10.85 1.94
CA ILE A 459 20.62 -10.99 3.36
C ILE A 459 20.38 -12.44 3.81
N TRP A 460 19.26 -13.03 3.38
CA TRP A 460 18.94 -14.42 3.66
C TRP A 460 19.79 -15.43 2.85
N HIS A 461 20.56 -14.96 1.86
CA HIS A 461 21.57 -15.75 1.15
C HIS A 461 22.98 -15.68 1.79
N SER A 462 23.24 -14.77 2.73
CA SER A 462 24.49 -14.77 3.52
C SER A 462 24.75 -16.10 4.23
N ASP A 463 26.01 -16.47 4.37
CA ASP A 463 26.43 -17.76 4.94
C ASP A 463 26.10 -17.84 6.43
N VAL A 464 26.19 -16.73 7.18
CA VAL A 464 25.84 -16.63 8.60
C VAL A 464 24.45 -17.21 8.94
N VAL A 465 23.46 -17.03 8.05
CA VAL A 465 22.11 -17.61 8.25
C VAL A 465 22.09 -19.11 7.92
N PHE A 466 22.92 -19.60 7.00
CA PHE A 466 23.11 -21.03 6.77
C PHE A 466 23.79 -21.69 7.97
N ASP A 467 24.92 -21.14 8.41
CA ASP A 467 25.74 -21.65 9.51
C ASP A 467 24.93 -21.69 10.80
N SER A 468 24.12 -20.65 11.05
CA SER A 468 23.19 -20.59 12.19
C SER A 468 22.04 -21.61 12.12
N ILE A 469 21.66 -22.10 10.93
CA ILE A 469 20.68 -23.19 10.79
C ILE A 469 21.41 -24.52 10.96
N ILE A 470 22.53 -24.75 10.28
CA ILE A 470 23.31 -26.00 10.29
C ILE A 470 23.83 -26.33 11.69
N SER A 471 24.39 -25.35 12.41
CA SER A 471 24.86 -25.52 13.80
C SER A 471 23.75 -25.76 14.82
N PHE A 472 22.50 -25.46 14.47
CA PHE A 472 21.32 -25.71 15.31
C PHE A 472 20.56 -27.00 14.93
N CYS A 473 20.74 -27.51 13.71
CA CYS A 473 20.08 -28.71 13.21
C CYS A 473 20.50 -29.98 14.00
N PRO A 474 19.55 -30.76 14.56
CA PRO A 474 19.89 -31.98 15.28
C PRO A 474 20.31 -33.10 14.31
N VAL A 475 21.59 -33.46 14.31
CA VAL A 475 22.15 -34.56 13.48
C VAL A 475 21.66 -35.91 14.02
N THR A 476 20.52 -36.37 13.52
CA THR A 476 19.77 -37.54 13.99
C THR A 476 19.14 -38.30 12.83
N ASN A 477 18.82 -39.58 13.02
CA ASN A 477 18.15 -40.40 12.00
C ASN A 477 16.76 -39.86 11.67
N GLU A 478 16.07 -39.32 12.67
CA GLU A 478 14.74 -38.73 12.59
C GLU A 478 14.77 -37.45 11.75
N MET A 479 15.80 -36.61 11.93
CA MET A 479 16.04 -35.41 11.11
C MET A 479 16.33 -35.79 9.66
N SER A 480 17.24 -36.75 9.43
CA SER A 480 17.58 -37.25 8.09
C SER A 480 16.36 -37.83 7.37
N LYS A 481 15.53 -38.62 8.09
CA LYS A 481 14.26 -39.17 7.55
C LYS A 481 13.27 -38.04 7.22
N ALA A 482 13.04 -37.11 8.14
CA ALA A 482 12.11 -36.00 7.94
C ALA A 482 12.50 -35.09 6.77
N LEU A 483 13.80 -34.85 6.57
CA LEU A 483 14.32 -34.14 5.41
C LEU A 483 14.14 -34.95 4.12
N GLY A 484 14.49 -36.24 4.13
CA GLY A 484 14.33 -37.14 2.98
C GLY A 484 12.88 -37.28 2.52
N ASP A 485 11.94 -37.51 3.43
CA ASP A 485 10.50 -37.61 3.13
C ASP A 485 9.95 -36.28 2.55
N CYS A 486 10.47 -35.14 3.00
CA CYS A 486 10.11 -33.84 2.42
C CYS A 486 10.73 -33.61 1.04
N LEU A 487 11.98 -34.00 0.81
CA LEU A 487 12.64 -33.88 -0.50
C LEU A 487 11.96 -34.79 -1.54
N ASN A 488 11.63 -36.04 -1.18
CA ASN A 488 10.86 -36.96 -2.03
C ASN A 488 9.48 -36.39 -2.38
N ALA A 489 8.79 -35.78 -1.41
CA ALA A 489 7.51 -35.12 -1.66
C ALA A 489 7.64 -33.88 -2.56
N VAL A 490 8.76 -33.14 -2.48
CA VAL A 490 9.07 -32.03 -3.38
C VAL A 490 9.39 -32.49 -4.80
N ILE A 491 10.18 -33.57 -4.97
CA ILE A 491 10.46 -34.19 -6.27
C ILE A 491 9.14 -34.60 -6.94
N SER A 492 8.27 -35.32 -6.23
CA SER A 492 6.94 -35.70 -6.73
C SER A 492 6.06 -34.50 -7.14
N VAL A 493 6.20 -33.34 -6.46
CA VAL A 493 5.53 -32.11 -6.87
C VAL A 493 6.16 -31.52 -8.14
N ILE A 494 7.49 -31.47 -8.23
CA ILE A 494 8.20 -30.94 -9.39
C ILE A 494 7.90 -31.78 -10.62
N ASP A 495 8.07 -33.11 -10.56
CA ASP A 495 7.81 -34.03 -11.67
C ASP A 495 6.39 -33.86 -12.19
N ARG A 496 5.38 -33.91 -11.31
CA ARG A 496 3.98 -33.73 -11.69
C ARG A 496 3.67 -32.35 -12.28
N GLN A 497 4.30 -31.28 -11.77
CA GLN A 497 4.02 -29.90 -12.20
C GLN A 497 4.84 -29.48 -13.43
N TYR A 498 5.96 -30.13 -13.71
CA TYR A 498 6.85 -29.79 -14.83
C TYR A 498 6.96 -30.89 -15.89
N LYS A 499 6.25 -32.02 -15.73
CA LYS A 499 6.21 -33.13 -16.70
C LYS A 499 6.15 -32.65 -18.16
N ARG A 500 5.16 -31.82 -18.51
CA ARG A 500 5.00 -31.26 -19.87
C ARG A 500 6.22 -30.44 -20.31
N GLN A 501 6.87 -29.72 -19.42
CA GLN A 501 8.08 -28.93 -19.73
C GLN A 501 9.32 -29.81 -19.88
N PHE A 502 9.43 -30.91 -19.12
CA PHE A 502 10.52 -31.88 -19.25
C PHE A 502 10.38 -32.77 -20.50
N GLU A 503 9.16 -33.07 -20.93
CA GLU A 503 8.85 -33.84 -22.14
C GLU A 503 8.87 -33.00 -23.44
N MET A 504 8.97 -31.67 -23.35
CA MET A 504 8.84 -30.77 -24.51
C MET A 504 10.18 -30.44 -25.15
N SER A 505 10.31 -30.75 -26.45
CA SER A 505 11.48 -30.36 -27.26
C SER A 505 11.51 -28.85 -27.52
N SER A 506 12.52 -28.18 -26.98
CA SER A 506 12.75 -26.73 -27.17
C SER A 506 13.27 -26.43 -28.58
N ASN A 507 12.38 -25.96 -29.48
CA ASN A 507 12.76 -25.37 -30.77
C ASN A 507 12.79 -23.83 -30.73
N ASP A 508 13.48 -23.20 -31.67
CA ASP A 508 13.70 -21.74 -31.66
C ASP A 508 12.43 -20.91 -31.95
N LEU A 509 11.46 -21.47 -32.68
CA LEU A 509 10.16 -20.83 -32.88
C LEU A 509 9.40 -20.69 -31.55
N LEU A 510 9.43 -21.71 -30.70
CA LEU A 510 8.84 -21.66 -29.37
C LEU A 510 9.59 -20.66 -28.46
N LYS A 511 10.93 -20.61 -28.52
CA LYS A 511 11.72 -19.61 -27.79
C LYS A 511 11.32 -18.18 -28.20
N ASP A 512 11.22 -17.92 -29.50
CA ASP A 512 10.86 -16.61 -30.03
C ASP A 512 9.44 -16.19 -29.64
N GLN A 513 8.46 -17.09 -29.83
CA GLN A 513 7.07 -16.87 -29.40
C GLN A 513 6.94 -16.59 -27.90
N THR A 514 7.78 -17.20 -27.05
CA THR A 514 7.68 -17.10 -25.59
C THR A 514 8.54 -16.00 -24.95
N LYS A 515 9.27 -15.19 -25.72
CA LYS A 515 10.04 -14.01 -25.24
C LYS A 515 9.22 -13.03 -24.38
N SER A 516 7.93 -12.91 -24.66
CA SER A 516 7.02 -12.01 -23.93
C SER A 516 6.49 -12.60 -22.62
N ALA A 517 6.71 -13.88 -22.36
CA ALA A 517 6.22 -14.54 -21.17
C ALA A 517 7.02 -14.12 -19.94
N ARG A 518 6.32 -13.67 -18.89
CA ARG A 518 6.93 -13.55 -17.57
C ARG A 518 7.16 -14.94 -16.98
N LEU A 519 7.96 -15.00 -15.93
CA LEU A 519 8.20 -16.23 -15.17
C LEU A 519 7.14 -16.44 -14.07
N HIS A 520 6.30 -15.42 -13.82
CA HIS A 520 5.33 -15.35 -12.73
C HIS A 520 4.20 -14.35 -13.02
N ASN A 521 3.07 -14.48 -12.32
CA ASN A 521 1.87 -13.64 -12.47
C ASN A 521 1.83 -12.40 -11.54
N ILE A 522 2.97 -11.98 -10.97
CA ILE A 522 3.02 -10.99 -9.87
C ILE A 522 2.47 -9.60 -10.24
N ASP A 523 2.52 -9.22 -11.53
CA ASP A 523 1.92 -7.96 -12.02
C ASP A 523 0.43 -7.88 -11.68
N SER A 524 -0.25 -9.02 -11.68
CA SER A 524 -1.66 -9.16 -11.34
C SER A 524 -1.89 -9.22 -9.83
N GLU A 525 -1.06 -9.92 -9.06
CA GLU A 525 -1.11 -9.86 -7.57
C GLU A 525 -0.98 -8.41 -7.05
N GLU A 526 -0.01 -7.65 -7.59
CA GLU A 526 0.18 -6.25 -7.22
C GLU A 526 -1.03 -5.40 -7.61
N LEU A 527 -1.60 -5.64 -8.80
CA LEU A 527 -2.79 -4.93 -9.28
C LEU A 527 -4.03 -5.22 -8.43
N MET A 528 -4.22 -6.46 -7.97
CA MET A 528 -5.27 -6.82 -7.02
C MET A 528 -5.04 -6.15 -5.66
N GLY A 529 -3.78 -6.02 -5.22
CA GLY A 529 -3.40 -5.22 -4.05
C GLY A 529 -3.77 -3.73 -4.21
N MET A 530 -3.45 -3.14 -5.38
CA MET A 530 -3.82 -1.75 -5.71
C MET A 530 -5.34 -1.57 -5.77
N PHE A 531 -6.09 -2.51 -6.35
CA PHE A 531 -7.55 -2.49 -6.39
C PHE A 531 -8.15 -2.49 -4.98
N SER A 532 -7.71 -3.41 -4.13
CA SER A 532 -8.17 -3.54 -2.74
C SER A 532 -7.91 -2.25 -1.95
N ALA A 533 -6.71 -1.68 -2.08
CA ALA A 533 -6.35 -0.41 -1.44
C ALA A 533 -7.18 0.77 -1.97
N ALA A 534 -7.44 0.83 -3.27
CA ALA A 534 -8.23 1.89 -3.89
C ALA A 534 -9.72 1.80 -3.49
N LYS A 535 -10.29 0.58 -3.45
CA LYS A 535 -11.65 0.33 -2.98
C LYS A 535 -11.82 0.66 -1.50
N HIS A 536 -10.85 0.31 -0.65
CA HIS A 536 -10.86 0.69 0.76
C HIS A 536 -10.75 2.22 0.97
N LYS A 537 -9.91 2.91 0.19
CA LYS A 537 -9.79 4.38 0.21
C LYS A 537 -11.04 5.11 -0.32
N ALA A 538 -11.82 4.48 -1.20
CA ALA A 538 -13.03 5.05 -1.77
C ALA A 538 -14.13 3.98 -1.97
N PRO A 539 -14.84 3.55 -0.91
CA PRO A 539 -15.81 2.46 -1.00
C PRO A 539 -16.94 2.71 -2.01
N ASN A 540 -17.36 3.97 -2.13
CA ASN A 540 -18.44 4.40 -3.02
C ASN A 540 -17.97 4.69 -4.46
N ALA A 541 -16.70 4.45 -4.80
CA ALA A 541 -16.22 4.57 -6.17
C ALA A 541 -16.79 3.44 -7.04
N THR A 542 -17.29 3.80 -8.23
CA THR A 542 -17.72 2.84 -9.25
C THR A 542 -16.51 2.04 -9.77
N LEU A 543 -16.73 0.77 -10.09
CA LEU A 543 -15.70 -0.11 -10.65
C LEU A 543 -15.04 0.46 -11.91
N CYS A 544 -15.82 1.02 -12.84
CA CYS A 544 -15.31 1.74 -14.02
C CYS A 544 -14.25 2.80 -13.66
N PHE A 545 -14.54 3.70 -12.71
CA PHE A 545 -13.58 4.73 -12.27
C PHE A 545 -12.31 4.13 -11.63
N LEU A 546 -12.44 3.07 -10.84
CA LEU A 546 -11.28 2.38 -10.25
C LEU A 546 -10.43 1.68 -11.33
N SER A 547 -11.07 0.97 -12.27
CA SER A 547 -10.44 0.26 -13.37
C SER A 547 -9.69 1.22 -14.31
N SER A 548 -10.34 2.31 -14.74
CA SER A 548 -9.69 3.40 -15.49
C SER A 548 -8.44 3.92 -14.79
N LYS A 549 -8.51 4.17 -13.48
CA LYS A 549 -7.38 4.67 -12.69
C LYS A 549 -6.23 3.68 -12.60
N LEU A 550 -6.54 2.42 -12.31
CA LEU A 550 -5.55 1.38 -12.09
C LEU A 550 -4.78 1.08 -13.40
N ARG A 551 -5.49 0.98 -14.53
CA ARG A 551 -4.89 0.86 -15.86
C ARG A 551 -3.99 2.06 -16.18
N ALA A 552 -4.51 3.29 -16.07
CA ALA A 552 -3.76 4.51 -16.34
C ALA A 552 -2.45 4.62 -15.52
N CYS A 553 -2.50 4.25 -14.23
CA CYS A 553 -1.32 4.24 -13.36
C CYS A 553 -0.32 3.14 -13.75
N LYS A 554 -0.74 1.88 -13.90
CA LYS A 554 0.15 0.76 -14.24
C LYS A 554 0.77 0.91 -15.63
N ASN A 555 -0.04 1.31 -16.60
CA ASN A 555 0.36 1.51 -18.00
C ASN A 555 1.16 2.81 -18.22
N LYS A 556 1.33 3.63 -17.17
CA LYS A 556 2.06 4.91 -17.18
C LYS A 556 1.55 5.88 -18.25
N THR A 557 0.22 5.91 -18.46
CA THR A 557 -0.42 6.54 -19.62
C THR A 557 -0.16 8.05 -19.71
N THR A 558 -0.06 8.79 -18.59
CA THR A 558 0.29 10.23 -18.64
C THR A 558 1.73 10.45 -19.10
N ALA A 559 2.68 9.65 -18.58
CA ALA A 559 4.09 9.70 -18.97
C ALA A 559 4.35 9.24 -20.42
N LEU A 560 3.41 8.51 -21.04
CA LEU A 560 3.40 8.26 -22.48
C LEU A 560 2.80 9.44 -23.25
N LEU A 561 1.65 9.96 -22.81
CA LEU A 561 0.95 11.08 -23.45
C LEU A 561 1.86 12.31 -23.56
N CYS A 562 2.56 12.67 -22.46
CA CYS A 562 3.50 13.80 -22.41
C CYS A 562 4.74 13.62 -23.30
N LYS A 563 5.00 12.42 -23.83
CA LYS A 563 6.06 12.15 -24.83
C LYS A 563 5.57 12.19 -26.27
N LYS A 564 4.25 12.14 -26.52
CA LYS A 564 3.70 12.33 -27.86
C LYS A 564 3.71 13.84 -28.21
N PRO A 565 4.06 14.25 -29.44
CA PRO A 565 3.93 15.63 -29.92
C PRO A 565 2.55 16.25 -29.65
N THR A 566 2.50 17.58 -29.49
CA THR A 566 1.29 18.29 -29.03
C THR A 566 0.11 18.19 -30.00
N ASP A 567 0.37 18.14 -31.31
CA ASP A 567 -0.61 17.83 -32.36
C ASP A 567 -1.20 16.41 -32.19
N ILE A 568 -0.36 15.43 -31.84
CA ILE A 568 -0.80 14.07 -31.54
C ILE A 568 -1.60 14.04 -30.23
N GLN A 569 -1.16 14.71 -29.16
CA GLN A 569 -1.97 14.84 -27.93
C GLN A 569 -3.34 15.46 -28.24
N ASN A 570 -3.37 16.53 -29.05
CA ASN A 570 -4.59 17.20 -29.50
C ASN A 570 -5.46 16.34 -30.46
N LYS A 571 -4.95 15.25 -31.03
CA LYS A 571 -5.77 14.24 -31.72
C LYS A 571 -6.39 13.23 -30.75
N TYR A 572 -5.68 12.85 -29.69
CA TYR A 572 -6.14 11.84 -28.74
C TYR A 572 -7.27 12.38 -27.84
N LEU A 573 -7.12 13.59 -27.29
CA LEU A 573 -8.04 14.14 -26.28
C LEU A 573 -9.47 14.47 -26.79
N PRO A 574 -9.70 14.95 -28.03
CA PRO A 574 -11.06 15.21 -28.51
C PRO A 574 -11.83 13.96 -28.94
N HIS A 575 -11.14 12.92 -29.40
CA HIS A 575 -11.77 11.69 -29.91
C HIS A 575 -12.25 10.74 -28.82
N VAL A 576 -11.79 10.88 -27.58
CA VAL A 576 -12.21 10.05 -26.43
C VAL A 576 -13.54 10.56 -25.79
N VAL A 577 -14.04 11.73 -26.22
CA VAL A 577 -15.21 12.40 -25.60
C VAL A 577 -16.39 12.49 -26.59
N ARG A 578 -16.56 11.47 -27.43
CA ARG A 578 -17.73 11.29 -28.32
C ARG A 578 -18.20 9.84 -28.29
#